data_AF-A0A930SCB2-F1
#
_entry.id   AF-A0A930SCB2-F1
#
_cell.length_a   1.000
_cell.length_b   1.000
_cell.length_c   1.000
_cell.angle_alpha   90.00
_cell.angle_beta   90.00
_cell.angle_gamma   90.00
#
_symmetry.space_group_name_H-M   'P 1'
#
loop_
_entity.id
_entity.type
_entity.pdbx_description
1 polymer ?
#
loop_
_entity_poly.entity_id
_entity_poly.type
_entity_poly.pdbx_seq_one_letter_code
_entity_poly.pdbx_strand_id
1 'polypeptide(L)'
;VTVQNRAGKKDVYKSDGPEVAIPLVVLVNKGSASASEIIAGAVQDRKLGTIVGTNTYGKGTVQTIYPSLDNEGIKVTIAKYHTPSDRIIDGTGIKPDVEIELPKGVNPSSKLDDIQIKKALEILQQ
;
A
#
# COMPACT_ATOMS: atom_id res chain seq x y z
N VAL A 1 5.68 1.60 10.08
CA VAL A 1 4.22 1.35 10.16
C VAL A 1 3.86 1.08 11.61
N THR A 2 2.67 1.48 12.04
CA THR A 2 2.18 1.18 13.39
C THR A 2 1.01 0.20 13.30
N VAL A 3 1.01 -0.81 14.16
CA VAL A 3 -0.12 -1.71 14.38
C VAL A 3 -0.79 -1.27 15.67
N GLN A 4 -2.07 -0.92 15.60
CA GLN A 4 -2.85 -0.53 16.76
C GLN A 4 -4.02 -1.49 16.98
N ASN A 5 -4.08 -2.10 18.16
CA ASN A 5 -5.19 -2.98 18.54
C ASN A 5 -6.38 -2.18 19.12
N ARG A 6 -7.50 -2.87 19.38
CA ARG A 6 -8.72 -2.26 19.93
C ARG A 6 -8.51 -1.58 21.30
N ALA A 7 -7.58 -2.07 22.12
CA ALA A 7 -7.26 -1.49 23.42
C ALA A 7 -6.35 -0.25 23.33
N GLY A 8 -5.96 0.16 22.11
CA GLY A 8 -5.07 1.29 21.87
C GLY A 8 -3.58 0.97 22.00
N LYS A 9 -3.21 -0.30 22.26
CA LYS A 9 -1.80 -0.71 22.26
C LYS A 9 -1.23 -0.54 20.85
N LYS A 10 -0.11 0.18 20.76
CA LYS A 10 0.62 0.45 19.52
C LYS A 10 1.92 -0.36 19.50
N ASP A 11 2.08 -1.18 18.47
CA ASP A 11 3.35 -1.83 18.13
C ASP A 11 3.91 -1.13 16.88
N VAL A 12 5.09 -0.50 17.00
CA VAL A 12 5.70 0.31 15.94
C VAL A 12 6.81 -0.46 15.26
N TYR A 13 6.71 -0.62 13.95
CA TYR A 13 7.69 -1.28 13.10
C TYR A 13 8.41 -0.24 12.24
N LYS A 14 9.75 -0.22 12.34
CA LYS A 14 10.63 0.68 11.60
C LYS A 14 11.55 -0.14 10.70
N SER A 15 11.93 0.45 9.57
CA SER A 15 13.04 -0.07 8.75
C SER A 15 14.35 0.27 9.43
N ASP A 16 15.30 -0.64 9.41
CA ASP A 16 16.69 -0.51 9.88
C ASP A 16 17.73 -0.52 8.75
N GLY A 17 17.26 -0.66 7.50
CA GLY A 17 18.11 -0.57 6.31
C GLY A 17 18.67 0.84 6.04
N PRO A 18 19.71 0.95 5.21
CA PRO A 18 20.32 2.22 4.86
C PRO A 18 19.33 3.14 4.15
N GLU A 19 19.38 4.42 4.49
CA GLU A 19 18.59 5.46 3.81
C GLU A 19 19.29 5.83 2.50
N VAL A 20 18.99 5.06 1.46
CA VAL A 20 19.52 5.30 0.11
C VAL A 20 18.50 6.08 -0.70
N ALA A 21 18.87 7.29 -1.12
CA ALA A 21 18.08 8.08 -2.04
C ALA A 21 18.20 7.47 -3.45
N ILE A 22 17.12 6.84 -3.91
CA ILE A 22 16.99 6.29 -5.26
C ILE A 22 15.72 6.87 -5.86
N PRO A 23 15.75 7.41 -7.09
CA PRO A 23 14.52 7.78 -7.79
C PRO A 23 13.55 6.60 -7.83
N LEU A 24 12.35 6.79 -7.25
CA LEU A 24 11.38 5.72 -7.06
C LEU A 24 9.99 6.20 -7.50
N VAL A 25 9.34 5.38 -8.32
CA VAL A 25 7.91 5.48 -8.62
C VAL A 25 7.27 4.15 -8.30
N VAL A 26 6.12 4.18 -7.61
CA VAL A 26 5.35 2.99 -7.25
C VAL A 26 4.02 3.03 -7.97
N LEU A 27 3.78 2.03 -8.84
CA LEU A 27 2.50 1.87 -9.52
C LEU A 27 1.52 1.13 -8.60
N VAL A 28 0.32 1.69 -8.45
CA VAL A 28 -0.75 1.12 -7.62
C VAL A 28 -2.09 1.12 -8.34
N ASN A 29 -2.98 0.21 -7.92
CA ASN A 29 -4.34 0.16 -8.42
C ASN A 29 -5.32 -0.40 -7.40
N LYS A 30 -6.61 -0.52 -7.76
CA LYS A 30 -7.65 -1.13 -6.91
C LYS A 30 -7.38 -2.57 -6.45
N GLY A 31 -6.48 -3.31 -7.11
CA GLY A 31 -6.05 -4.64 -6.69
C GLY A 31 -4.92 -4.62 -5.65
N SER A 32 -4.29 -3.47 -5.45
CA SER A 32 -3.24 -3.28 -4.44
C SER A 32 -3.89 -3.23 -3.06
N ALA A 33 -3.60 -4.21 -2.21
CA ALA A 33 -4.25 -4.38 -0.92
C ALA A 33 -3.26 -4.84 0.17
N SER A 34 -3.57 -4.58 1.45
CA SER A 34 -2.80 -5.12 2.59
C SER A 34 -1.36 -4.62 2.60
N ALA A 35 -0.36 -5.51 2.64
CA ALA A 35 1.06 -5.16 2.70
C ALA A 35 1.51 -4.17 1.62
N SER A 36 0.98 -4.27 0.40
CA SER A 36 1.31 -3.33 -0.68
C SER A 36 0.89 -1.90 -0.36
N GLU A 37 -0.24 -1.72 0.34
CA GLU A 37 -0.72 -0.40 0.76
C GLU A 37 0.12 0.17 1.91
N ILE A 38 0.62 -0.69 2.80
CA ILE A 38 1.55 -0.30 3.85
C ILE A 38 2.84 0.26 3.22
N ILE A 39 3.38 -0.42 2.20
CA ILE A 39 4.58 0.02 1.49
C ILE A 39 4.31 1.32 0.73
N ALA A 40 3.24 1.38 -0.07
CA ALA A 40 2.88 2.59 -0.83
C ALA A 40 2.67 3.80 0.09
N GLY A 41 1.92 3.62 1.19
CA GLY A 41 1.71 4.66 2.19
C GLY A 41 2.99 5.09 2.89
N ALA A 42 3.92 4.15 3.16
CA ALA A 42 5.21 4.48 3.76
C ALA A 42 6.13 5.27 2.80
N VAL A 43 6.18 4.87 1.53
CA VAL A 43 6.91 5.60 0.48
C VAL A 43 6.36 7.02 0.34
N GLN A 44 5.04 7.17 0.27
CA GLN A 44 4.36 8.46 0.15
C GLN A 44 4.60 9.35 1.37
N ASP A 45 4.36 8.84 2.58
CA ASP A 45 4.50 9.61 3.82
C ASP A 45 5.92 10.10 4.07
N ARG A 46 6.90 9.28 3.66
CA ARG A 46 8.33 9.61 3.79
C ARG A 46 8.87 10.39 2.60
N LYS A 47 8.04 10.66 1.58
CA LYS A 47 8.44 11.33 0.34
C LYS A 47 9.63 10.66 -0.34
N LEU A 48 9.69 9.33 -0.28
CA LEU A 48 10.77 8.52 -0.87
C LEU A 48 10.57 8.27 -2.37
N GLY A 49 9.36 8.48 -2.87
CA GLY A 49 8.99 8.26 -4.25
C GLY A 49 7.58 8.76 -4.53
N THR A 50 7.18 8.70 -5.80
CA THR A 50 5.85 9.12 -6.25
C THR A 50 4.94 7.92 -6.42
N ILE A 51 3.74 7.97 -5.85
CA ILE A 51 2.70 6.96 -6.05
C ILE A 51 1.87 7.31 -7.28
N VAL A 52 1.76 6.39 -8.24
CA VAL A 52 1.09 6.63 -9.53
C VAL A 52 0.06 5.54 -9.78
N GLY A 53 -1.11 5.90 -10.33
CA GLY A 53 -2.12 4.95 -10.76
C GLY A 53 -3.51 5.29 -10.24
N THR A 54 -4.17 4.36 -9.55
CA THR A 54 -5.53 4.56 -9.01
C THR A 54 -5.58 4.24 -7.53
N ASN A 55 -6.62 4.73 -6.84
CA ASN A 55 -6.80 4.46 -5.41
C ASN A 55 -6.72 2.96 -5.11
N THR A 56 -6.01 2.61 -4.05
CA THR A 56 -5.86 1.21 -3.63
C THR A 56 -7.13 0.65 -2.99
N TYR A 57 -7.10 -0.63 -2.63
CA TYR A 57 -8.28 -1.34 -2.14
C TYR A 57 -8.83 -0.82 -0.81
N GLY A 58 -7.96 -0.45 0.14
CA GLY A 58 -8.33 -0.04 1.49
C GLY A 58 -8.39 -1.18 2.50
N LYS A 59 -7.50 -2.17 2.41
CA LYS A 59 -7.42 -3.27 3.39
C LYS A 59 -6.34 -2.98 4.42
N GLY A 60 -6.72 -2.28 5.49
CA GLY A 60 -5.81 -1.80 6.52
C GLY A 60 -5.84 -2.58 7.83
N THR A 61 -6.23 -3.85 7.81
CA THR A 61 -6.47 -4.65 9.02
C THR A 61 -5.47 -5.80 9.21
N VAL A 62 -5.14 -6.07 10.47
CA VAL A 62 -4.40 -7.27 10.89
C VAL A 62 -5.40 -8.35 11.24
N GLN A 63 -5.24 -9.52 10.62
CA GLN A 63 -6.09 -10.68 10.88
C GLN A 63 -5.27 -11.83 11.44
N THR A 64 -5.82 -12.54 12.41
CA THR A 64 -5.27 -13.79 12.93
C THR A 64 -6.28 -14.92 12.74
N ILE A 65 -5.80 -16.16 12.75
CA ILE A 65 -6.63 -17.36 12.68
C ILE A 65 -6.65 -18.00 14.07
N TYR A 66 -7.84 -18.14 14.64
CA TYR A 66 -8.06 -18.92 15.84
C TYR A 66 -8.49 -20.33 15.42
N PRO A 67 -7.68 -21.37 15.69
CA PRO A 67 -8.06 -22.74 15.36
C PRO A 67 -9.22 -23.19 16.27
N SER A 68 -10.21 -23.87 15.69
CA SER A 68 -11.17 -24.67 16.46
C SER A 68 -10.79 -26.15 16.39
N LEU A 69 -11.38 -26.98 17.25
CA LEU A 69 -11.27 -28.43 17.12
C LEU A 69 -11.86 -28.84 15.76
N ASP A 70 -11.21 -29.79 15.09
CA ASP A 70 -11.58 -30.37 13.78
C ASP A 70 -11.42 -29.49 12.54
N ASN A 71 -10.16 -29.23 12.12
CA ASN A 71 -9.77 -28.70 10.80
C ASN A 71 -10.48 -27.40 10.35
N GLU A 72 -11.07 -26.68 11.28
CA GLU A 72 -11.78 -25.42 11.09
C GLU A 72 -11.05 -24.28 11.81
N GLY A 73 -11.36 -23.04 11.44
CA GLY A 73 -10.76 -21.87 12.09
C GLY A 73 -11.52 -20.59 11.81
N ILE A 74 -11.47 -19.67 12.77
CA ILE A 74 -12.09 -18.36 12.68
C ILE A 74 -11.02 -17.33 12.37
N LYS A 75 -11.18 -16.61 11.25
CA LYS A 75 -10.32 -15.48 10.92
C LYS A 75 -10.88 -14.20 11.52
N VAL A 76 -10.15 -13.60 12.45
CA VAL A 76 -10.61 -12.44 13.22
C VAL A 76 -9.67 -11.25 12.99
N THR A 77 -10.27 -10.07 12.77
CA THR A 77 -9.54 -8.80 12.76
C THR A 77 -9.19 -8.40 14.19
N ILE A 78 -7.90 -8.21 14.46
CA ILE A 78 -7.39 -7.92 15.81
C ILE A 78 -6.77 -6.52 15.95
N ALA A 79 -6.42 -5.88 14.83
CA ALA A 79 -5.78 -4.57 14.83
C ALA A 79 -5.93 -3.86 13.47
N LYS A 80 -5.55 -2.58 13.43
CA LYS A 80 -5.43 -1.76 12.21
C LYS A 80 -3.99 -1.33 11.99
N TYR A 81 -3.62 -1.19 10.72
CA TYR A 81 -2.37 -0.58 10.29
C TYR A 81 -2.55 0.94 10.14
N HIS A 82 -1.52 1.66 10.59
CA HIS A 82 -1.38 3.08 10.42
C HIS A 82 -0.08 3.36 9.65
N THR A 83 -0.14 4.21 8.63
CA THR A 83 1.04 4.64 7.87
C THR A 83 2.01 5.44 8.77
N PRO A 84 3.25 5.73 8.34
CA PRO A 84 4.18 6.54 9.14
C PRO A 84 3.65 7.90 9.61
N SER A 85 2.75 8.53 8.84
CA SER A 85 2.05 9.77 9.18
C SER A 85 0.71 9.53 9.90
N ASP A 86 0.53 8.36 10.52
CA ASP A 86 -0.65 7.95 11.29
C ASP A 86 -1.97 7.89 10.51
N ARG A 87 -1.92 7.72 9.19
CA ARG A 87 -3.14 7.57 8.37
C ARG A 87 -3.72 6.18 8.53
N ILE A 88 -5.03 6.09 8.74
CA ILE A 88 -5.79 4.85 8.70
C ILE A 88 -6.18 4.57 7.25
N ILE A 89 -5.72 3.44 6.70
CA ILE A 89 -5.96 3.06 5.30
C ILE A 89 -7.16 2.11 5.14
N ASP A 90 -7.65 1.55 6.26
CA ASP A 90 -8.76 0.61 6.27
C ASP A 90 -10.07 1.32 5.84
N GLY A 91 -10.68 0.85 4.76
CA GLY A 91 -11.88 1.43 4.15
C GLY A 91 -11.61 2.63 3.22
N THR A 92 -10.39 3.16 3.17
CA THR A 92 -10.05 4.33 2.34
C THR A 92 -9.01 4.04 1.26
N GLY A 93 -8.01 3.22 1.56
CA GLY A 93 -6.84 3.00 0.72
C GLY A 93 -5.84 4.15 0.75
N ILE A 94 -4.87 4.04 -0.16
CA ILE A 94 -3.85 5.03 -0.51
C ILE A 94 -4.28 5.70 -1.79
N LYS A 95 -4.51 7.01 -1.71
CA LYS A 95 -4.70 7.86 -2.88
C LYS A 95 -3.34 8.08 -3.56
N PRO A 96 -3.21 7.86 -4.88
CA PRO A 96 -1.97 8.13 -5.59
C PRO A 96 -1.67 9.63 -5.61
N ASP A 97 -0.38 9.98 -5.71
CA ASP A 97 0.06 11.36 -5.92
C ASP A 97 -0.27 11.83 -7.34
N VAL A 98 -0.16 10.91 -8.31
CA VAL A 98 -0.55 11.12 -9.71
C VAL A 98 -1.58 10.08 -10.11
N GLU A 99 -2.81 10.53 -10.32
CA GLU A 99 -3.90 9.66 -10.75
C GLU A 99 -3.83 9.43 -12.27
N ILE A 100 -3.83 8.17 -12.68
CA ILE A 100 -3.84 7.75 -14.08
C ILE A 100 -4.59 6.41 -14.21
N GLU A 101 -5.71 6.43 -14.92
CA GLU A 101 -6.50 5.23 -15.19
C GLU A 101 -6.15 4.66 -16.57
N LEU A 102 -6.11 3.33 -16.68
CA LEU A 102 -6.05 2.69 -17.99
C LEU A 102 -7.37 2.88 -18.73
N PRO A 103 -7.36 3.00 -20.07
CA PRO A 103 -8.58 3.03 -20.87
C PRO A 103 -9.43 1.78 -20.62
N LYS A 104 -10.75 1.92 -20.74
CA LYS A 104 -11.67 0.78 -20.58
C LYS A 104 -11.30 -0.37 -21.51
N GLY A 105 -11.23 -1.58 -20.95
CA GLY A 105 -10.89 -2.80 -21.69
C GLY A 105 -9.38 -3.02 -21.91
N VAL A 106 -8.53 -2.11 -21.44
CA VAL A 106 -7.07 -2.27 -21.46
C VAL A 106 -6.62 -2.82 -20.10
N ASN A 107 -5.89 -3.94 -20.14
CA ASN A 107 -5.26 -4.49 -18.94
C ASN A 107 -3.85 -3.91 -18.77
N PRO A 108 -3.34 -3.82 -17.52
CA PRO A 108 -1.96 -3.42 -17.27
C PRO A 108 -0.97 -4.32 -18.02
N SER A 109 0.07 -3.70 -18.58
CA SER A 109 1.13 -4.37 -19.30
C SER A 109 2.48 -4.02 -18.69
N SER A 110 3.41 -4.96 -18.66
CA SER A 110 4.80 -4.71 -18.22
C SER A 110 5.68 -4.09 -19.32
N LYS A 111 5.09 -3.72 -20.46
CA LYS A 111 5.79 -3.16 -21.61
C LYS A 111 5.85 -1.63 -21.53
N LEU A 112 6.88 -1.06 -22.14
CA LEU A 112 7.11 0.39 -22.17
C LEU A 112 6.03 1.18 -22.94
N ASP A 113 5.13 0.51 -23.66
CA ASP A 113 4.01 1.17 -24.32
C ASP A 113 2.83 1.46 -23.38
N ASP A 114 2.78 0.81 -22.22
CA ASP A 114 1.80 1.07 -21.16
C ASP A 114 1.89 2.53 -20.68
N ILE A 115 0.74 3.21 -20.64
CA ILE A 115 0.68 4.63 -20.31
C ILE A 115 1.09 4.93 -18.86
N GLN A 116 0.85 4.00 -17.93
CA GLN A 116 1.23 4.15 -16.53
C GLN A 116 2.74 3.98 -16.36
N ILE A 117 3.35 3.04 -17.10
CA ILE A 117 4.82 2.88 -17.13
C ILE A 117 5.49 4.08 -17.79
N LYS A 118 4.99 4.56 -18.93
CA LYS A 118 5.49 5.80 -19.55
C LYS A 118 5.45 6.96 -18.57
N LYS A 119 4.32 7.13 -17.87
CA LYS A 119 4.19 8.20 -16.89
C LYS A 119 5.18 8.07 -15.74
N ALA A 120 5.41 6.85 -15.25
CA ALA A 120 6.42 6.59 -14.22
C ALA A 120 7.83 6.97 -14.70
N LEU A 121 8.19 6.63 -15.94
CA LEU A 121 9.50 6.96 -16.51
C LEU A 121 9.68 8.47 -16.70
N GLU A 122 8.64 9.19 -17.13
CA GLU A 122 8.67 10.66 -17.20
C GLU A 122 8.95 11.28 -15.82
N ILE A 123 8.32 10.76 -14.77
CA ILE A 123 8.50 11.26 -13.40
C ILE A 123 9.93 10.96 -12.90
N LEU A 124 10.47 9.78 -13.22
CA LEU A 124 11.84 9.39 -12.84
C LEU A 124 12.94 10.23 -13.51
N GLN A 125 12.61 10.93 -14.60
CA GLN A 125 13.54 11.77 -15.35
C GLN A 125 13.55 13.24 -14.90
N GLN A 126 12.67 13.62 -13.96
CA GLN A 126 12.61 14.97 -13.36
C GLN A 126 13.61 15.10 -12.20
#